data_AF-A0A6G0YDC3-F1
#
_entry.id   AF-A0A6G0YDC3-F1
#
_cell.length_a   1.000
_cell.length_b   1.000
_cell.length_c   1.000
_cell.angle_alpha   90.00
_cell.angle_beta   90.00
_cell.angle_gamma   90.00
#
_symmetry.space_group_name_H-M   'P 1'
#
loop_
_entity.id
_entity.type
_entity.pdbx_description
1 polymer ?
#
loop_
_entity_poly.entity_id
_entity_poly.type
_entity_poly.pdbx_seq_one_letter_code
_entity_poly.pdbx_strand_id
1 'polypeptide(L)'
;MCPESNVLKDISCNRTKTMSIINNVIGQYEFEYLLKIMKIQKFSILIDESTDHSAIKHLAIIVRIMDYSNFKIRDDFLCLLQIASATAVNIFEKIKKIYIEHNIPYRDNLVGFASDGANTMFGSKHSVKTLLEEDVPGIFVMKCICHSLALCASYACEKLQNSIEELVRNVYNYMKQSFKRLSEFNEFQVFINSKPHKLLQPSQTRWLSLNSCVKRVLEQYDALKLYFLGEKLIDNKASDIFNTLNDPLTKLYLNFLEFALPILVDLNVIF
;
A
#
# COMPACT_ATOMS: atom_id res chain seq x y z
N MET A 1 16.53 -9.78 -7.70
CA MET A 1 17.89 -10.19 -8.12
C MET A 1 18.51 -9.03 -8.86
N CYS A 2 19.74 -8.67 -8.50
CA CYS A 2 20.44 -7.47 -8.95
C CYS A 2 20.62 -7.48 -10.48
N PRO A 3 19.97 -6.57 -11.25
CA PRO A 3 19.97 -6.62 -12.72
C PRO A 3 21.34 -6.34 -13.37
N GLU A 4 22.30 -5.83 -12.60
CA GLU A 4 23.54 -5.24 -13.13
C GLU A 4 24.76 -6.17 -13.12
N SER A 5 24.67 -7.36 -12.53
CA SER A 5 25.80 -8.30 -12.53
C SER A 5 25.89 -9.06 -13.86
N ASN A 6 26.98 -8.86 -14.61
CA ASN A 6 27.26 -9.63 -15.82
C ASN A 6 27.38 -11.14 -15.54
N VAL A 7 27.75 -11.53 -14.31
CA VAL A 7 27.81 -12.93 -13.87
C VAL A 7 26.41 -13.55 -13.72
N LEU A 8 25.41 -12.76 -13.35
CA LEU A 8 24.03 -13.24 -13.18
C LEU A 8 23.27 -13.35 -14.51
N LYS A 9 23.74 -12.71 -15.59
CA LYS A 9 23.09 -12.75 -16.91
C LYS A 9 23.21 -14.12 -17.59
N ASP A 10 24.27 -14.86 -17.30
CA ASP A 10 24.51 -16.20 -17.87
C ASP A 10 23.94 -17.34 -17.01
N ILE A 11 23.42 -17.03 -15.82
CA ILE A 11 22.77 -18.01 -14.95
C ILE A 11 21.36 -18.28 -15.45
N SER A 12 21.18 -19.42 -16.12
CA SER A 12 19.85 -19.99 -16.39
C SER A 12 19.52 -21.05 -15.35
N CYS A 13 18.32 -20.96 -14.76
CA CYS A 13 17.88 -21.89 -13.73
C CYS A 13 16.37 -22.11 -13.84
N ASN A 14 15.97 -23.39 -13.85
CA ASN A 14 14.55 -23.75 -13.87
C ASN A 14 13.83 -23.23 -12.62
N ARG A 15 12.57 -22.81 -12.78
CA ARG A 15 11.75 -22.18 -11.73
C ARG A 15 11.83 -22.91 -10.39
N THR A 16 11.67 -24.24 -10.38
CA THR A 16 11.71 -25.05 -9.16
C THR A 16 13.08 -25.00 -8.48
N LYS A 17 14.16 -25.09 -9.26
CA LYS A 17 15.53 -25.01 -8.75
C LYS A 17 15.83 -23.60 -8.22
N THR A 18 15.38 -22.56 -8.91
CA THR A 18 15.51 -21.17 -8.46
C THR A 18 14.77 -20.96 -7.13
N MET A 19 13.55 -21.47 -7.02
CA MET A 19 12.77 -21.41 -5.78
C MET A 19 13.47 -22.14 -4.63
N SER A 20 14.02 -23.33 -4.88
CA SER A 20 14.79 -24.06 -3.85
C SER A 20 16.05 -23.32 -3.44
N ILE A 21 16.77 -22.67 -4.35
CA ILE A 21 17.96 -21.86 -4.02
C ILE A 21 17.55 -20.66 -3.16
N ILE A 22 16.49 -19.94 -3.55
CA ILE A 22 16.02 -18.77 -2.81
C ILE A 22 15.58 -19.17 -1.40
N ASN A 23 14.73 -20.20 -1.27
CA ASN A 23 14.14 -20.54 0.02
C ASN A 23 15.12 -21.29 0.93
N ASN A 24 15.83 -22.29 0.40
CA ASN A 24 16.59 -23.23 1.22
C ASN A 24 18.06 -22.84 1.37
N VAL A 25 18.56 -21.90 0.57
CA VAL A 25 19.97 -21.45 0.64
C VAL A 25 20.04 -19.98 1.03
N ILE A 26 19.54 -19.08 0.18
CA ILE A 26 19.67 -17.63 0.41
C ILE A 26 18.83 -17.20 1.61
N GLY A 27 17.55 -17.56 1.64
CA GLY A 27 16.63 -17.21 2.72
C GLY A 27 17.07 -17.79 4.06
N GLN A 28 17.48 -19.07 4.08
CA GLN A 28 18.00 -19.70 5.29
C GLN A 28 19.29 -19.02 5.79
N TYR A 29 20.22 -18.70 4.89
CA TYR A 29 21.45 -18.00 5.24
C TYR A 29 21.17 -16.61 5.84
N GLU A 30 20.34 -15.81 5.17
CA GLU A 30 19.98 -14.47 5.65
C GLU A 30 19.24 -14.53 6.99
N PHE A 31 18.33 -15.48 7.17
CA PHE A 31 17.64 -15.70 8.43
C PHE A 31 18.64 -16.00 9.57
N GLU A 32 19.54 -16.97 9.38
CA GLU A 32 20.55 -17.31 10.38
C GLU A 32 21.54 -16.16 10.65
N TYR A 33 21.88 -15.41 9.61
CA TYR A 33 22.75 -14.23 9.72
C TYR A 33 22.10 -13.14 10.56
N LEU A 34 20.82 -12.82 10.31
CA LEU A 34 20.06 -11.86 11.11
C LEU A 34 19.93 -12.30 12.56
N LEU A 35 19.65 -13.59 12.82
CA LEU A 35 19.59 -14.10 14.19
C LEU A 35 20.91 -13.90 14.94
N LYS A 36 22.06 -14.13 14.29
CA LYS A 36 23.39 -13.88 14.90
C LYS A 36 23.56 -12.40 15.25
N ILE A 37 23.16 -11.53 14.34
CA ILE A 37 23.16 -10.07 14.51
C ILE A 37 22.29 -9.67 15.71
N MET A 38 21.04 -10.11 15.76
CA MET A 38 20.08 -9.73 16.81
C MET A 38 20.53 -10.16 18.22
N LYS A 39 21.44 -11.14 18.32
CA LYS A 39 22.05 -11.55 19.59
C LYS A 39 23.05 -10.55 20.14
N ILE A 40 23.76 -9.84 19.27
CA ILE A 40 24.93 -9.04 19.66
C ILE A 40 24.69 -7.53 19.54
N GLN A 41 23.72 -7.10 18.74
CA GLN A 41 23.45 -5.68 18.49
C GLN A 41 22.00 -5.30 18.77
N LYS A 42 21.79 -4.00 19.00
CA LYS A 42 20.47 -3.41 19.16
C LYS A 42 19.73 -3.44 17.82
N PHE A 43 18.43 -3.73 17.87
CA PHE A 43 17.59 -3.79 16.69
C PHE A 43 16.19 -3.27 16.98
N SER A 44 15.48 -2.86 15.93
CA SER A 44 14.04 -2.59 15.98
C SER A 44 13.30 -3.56 15.08
N ILE A 45 12.00 -3.75 15.32
CA ILE A 45 11.16 -4.58 14.45
C ILE A 45 10.04 -3.73 13.83
N LEU A 46 9.80 -4.00 12.56
CA LEU A 46 8.72 -3.47 11.74
C LEU A 46 7.80 -4.65 11.42
N ILE A 47 6.53 -4.56 11.77
CA ILE A 47 5.57 -5.65 11.58
C ILE A 47 4.40 -5.15 10.74
N ASP A 48 4.02 -5.94 9.75
CA ASP A 48 2.83 -5.67 8.93
C ASP A 48 1.99 -6.94 8.75
N GLU A 49 0.67 -6.79 8.71
CA GLU A 49 -0.26 -7.89 8.52
C GLU A 49 -0.73 -7.94 7.06
N SER A 50 -0.59 -9.10 6.43
CA SER A 50 -1.13 -9.36 5.10
C SER A 50 -2.01 -10.60 5.10
N THR A 51 -3.07 -10.59 4.30
CA THR A 51 -3.90 -11.77 4.04
C THR A 51 -3.55 -12.34 2.69
N ASP A 52 -3.27 -13.64 2.62
CA ASP A 52 -3.01 -14.32 1.35
C ASP A 52 -4.31 -14.68 0.60
N HIS A 53 -4.16 -15.20 -0.63
CA HIS A 53 -5.30 -15.61 -1.45
C HIS A 53 -6.14 -16.74 -0.85
N SER A 54 -5.58 -17.49 0.11
CA SER A 54 -6.23 -18.58 0.83
C SER A 54 -6.93 -18.10 2.11
N ALA A 55 -7.07 -16.78 2.29
CA ALA A 55 -7.62 -16.13 3.48
C ALA A 55 -6.84 -16.40 4.77
N ILE A 56 -5.57 -16.78 4.65
CA ILE A 56 -4.66 -16.98 5.78
C ILE A 56 -3.96 -15.66 6.07
N LYS A 57 -3.95 -15.26 7.34
CA LYS A 57 -3.24 -14.08 7.80
C LYS A 57 -1.78 -14.41 8.09
N HIS A 58 -0.89 -13.57 7.58
CA HIS A 58 0.54 -13.65 7.80
C HIS A 58 1.05 -12.33 8.37
N LEU A 59 1.99 -12.42 9.31
CA LEU A 59 2.74 -11.29 9.81
C LEU A 59 4.11 -11.28 9.16
N ALA A 60 4.39 -10.24 8.38
CA ALA A 60 5.74 -9.97 7.92
C ALA A 60 6.51 -9.30 9.05
N ILE A 61 7.66 -9.87 9.43
CA ILE A 61 8.58 -9.28 10.40
C ILE A 61 9.83 -8.83 9.66
N ILE A 62 10.08 -7.52 9.72
CA ILE A 62 11.29 -6.88 9.20
C ILE A 62 12.08 -6.38 10.40
N VAL A 63 13.39 -6.57 10.36
CA VAL A 63 14.32 -6.14 11.41
C VAL A 63 15.13 -4.97 10.89
N ARG A 64 15.08 -3.85 11.62
CA ARG A 64 15.86 -2.65 11.36
C ARG A 64 17.12 -2.65 12.23
N ILE A 65 18.27 -2.57 11.59
CA ILE A 65 19.60 -2.59 12.25
C ILE A 65 20.52 -1.53 11.65
N MET A 66 21.56 -1.19 12.41
CA MET A 66 22.68 -0.39 11.92
C MET A 66 23.76 -1.34 11.37
N ASP A 67 24.10 -1.21 10.10
CA ASP A 67 25.28 -1.84 9.54
C ASP A 67 26.53 -1.07 10.00
N TYR A 68 27.28 -1.64 10.93
CA TYR A 68 28.49 -1.01 11.47
C TYR A 68 29.66 -0.92 10.49
N SER A 69 29.60 -1.61 9.34
CA SER A 69 30.66 -1.52 8.33
C SER A 69 30.64 -0.18 7.58
N ASN A 70 29.46 0.39 7.39
CA ASN A 70 29.23 1.60 6.59
C ASN A 70 28.37 2.65 7.31
N PHE A 71 27.98 2.39 8.56
CA PHE A 71 27.10 3.21 9.39
C PHE A 71 25.77 3.58 8.70
N LYS A 72 25.18 2.63 7.98
CA LYS A 72 23.86 2.78 7.35
C LYS A 72 22.81 1.94 8.07
N ILE A 73 21.63 2.53 8.22
CA ILE A 73 20.44 1.78 8.64
C ILE A 73 20.01 0.91 7.46
N ARG A 74 19.71 -0.36 7.74
CA ARG A 74 19.10 -1.27 6.78
C ARG A 74 17.94 -2.04 7.41
N ASP A 75 16.97 -2.35 6.57
CA ASP A 75 15.77 -3.10 6.91
C ASP A 75 15.84 -4.45 6.22
N ASP A 76 15.98 -5.51 7.01
CA ASP A 76 16.15 -6.86 6.51
C ASP A 76 14.92 -7.71 6.88
N PHE A 77 14.42 -8.46 5.91
CA PHE A 77 13.30 -9.37 6.12
C PHE A 77 13.73 -10.55 7.00
N LEU A 78 13.06 -10.74 8.13
CA LEU A 78 13.33 -11.86 9.03
C LEU A 78 12.49 -13.08 8.63
N CYS A 79 11.16 -12.97 8.70
CA CYS A 79 10.29 -14.09 8.39
C CYS A 79 8.83 -13.65 8.15
N LEU A 80 8.05 -14.58 7.59
CA LEU A 80 6.59 -14.53 7.55
C LEU A 80 6.05 -15.52 8.57
N LEU A 81 5.29 -15.02 9.54
CA LEU A 81 4.61 -15.84 10.52
C LEU A 81 3.14 -16.02 10.17
N GLN A 82 2.73 -17.26 9.99
CA GLN A 82 1.31 -17.59 9.87
C GLN A 82 0.61 -17.42 11.23
N ILE A 83 -0.48 -16.66 11.25
CA ILE A 83 -1.31 -16.47 12.43
C ILE A 83 -2.74 -16.97 12.18
N ALA A 84 -3.20 -17.88 13.04
CA ALA A 84 -4.57 -18.38 13.01
C ALA A 84 -5.57 -17.38 13.66
N SER A 85 -5.07 -16.52 14.55
CA SER A 85 -5.86 -15.50 15.26
C SER A 85 -5.08 -14.20 15.33
N ALA A 86 -5.70 -13.09 14.95
CA ALA A 86 -5.12 -11.76 14.96
C ALA A 86 -5.39 -11.01 16.28
N THR A 87 -5.34 -11.71 17.41
CA THR A 87 -5.39 -11.08 18.75
C THR A 87 -4.01 -10.63 19.18
N ALA A 88 -3.93 -9.51 19.90
CA ALA A 88 -2.66 -8.92 20.32
C ALA A 88 -1.78 -9.90 21.11
N VAL A 89 -2.38 -10.68 22.00
CA VAL A 89 -1.70 -11.70 22.80
C VAL A 89 -1.09 -12.79 21.91
N ASN A 90 -1.85 -13.32 20.95
CA ASN A 90 -1.34 -14.37 20.07
C ASN A 90 -0.19 -13.87 19.18
N ILE A 91 -0.30 -12.64 18.68
CA ILE A 91 0.77 -12.00 17.89
C ILE A 91 2.02 -11.83 18.74
N PHE A 92 1.88 -11.26 19.94
CA PHE A 92 2.97 -11.05 20.88
C PHE A 92 3.67 -12.36 21.26
N GLU A 93 2.92 -13.39 21.63
CA GLU A 93 3.47 -14.71 21.98
C GLU A 93 4.19 -15.37 20.80
N LYS A 94 3.68 -15.22 19.58
CA LYS A 94 4.34 -15.72 18.36
C LYS A 94 5.68 -15.03 18.09
N ILE A 95 5.74 -13.71 18.27
CA ILE A 95 6.99 -12.94 18.15
C ILE A 95 7.98 -13.38 19.23
N LYS A 96 7.52 -13.45 20.48
CA LYS A 96 8.33 -13.86 21.63
C LYS A 96 8.87 -15.28 21.48
N LYS A 97 8.06 -16.19 20.91
CA LYS A 97 8.47 -17.56 20.60
C LYS A 97 9.69 -17.60 19.68
N ILE A 98 9.77 -16.76 18.63
CA ILE A 98 10.97 -16.67 17.77
C ILE A 98 12.20 -16.33 18.63
N TYR A 99 12.08 -15.31 19.49
CA TYR A 99 13.21 -14.88 20.31
C TYR A 99 13.67 -15.97 21.28
N ILE A 100 12.74 -16.69 21.89
CA ILE A 100 13.04 -17.79 22.80
C ILE A 100 13.68 -18.97 22.05
N GLU A 101 13.07 -19.43 20.96
CA GLU A 101 13.56 -20.59 20.18
C GLU A 101 14.98 -20.36 19.64
N HIS A 102 15.30 -19.12 19.27
CA HIS A 102 16.62 -18.77 18.74
C HIS A 102 17.58 -18.18 19.76
N ASN A 103 17.21 -18.11 21.04
CA ASN A 103 18.02 -17.53 22.13
C ASN A 103 18.46 -16.08 21.83
N ILE A 104 17.52 -15.24 21.41
CA ILE A 104 17.73 -13.79 21.22
C ILE A 104 17.52 -13.09 22.58
N PRO A 105 18.49 -12.33 23.10
CA PRO A 105 18.33 -11.51 24.30
C PRO A 105 17.53 -10.23 23.97
N TYR A 106 16.28 -10.42 23.52
CA TYR A 106 15.45 -9.34 23.00
C TYR A 106 15.11 -8.28 24.06
N ARG A 107 15.05 -8.63 25.35
CA ARG A 107 14.78 -7.66 26.41
C ARG A 107 15.86 -6.58 26.52
N ASP A 108 17.09 -6.93 26.22
CA ASP A 108 18.19 -5.97 26.18
C ASP A 108 18.32 -5.35 24.80
N ASN A 109 18.15 -6.13 23.74
CA ASN A 109 18.52 -5.72 22.38
C ASN A 109 17.40 -5.10 21.54
N LEU A 110 16.13 -5.35 21.86
CA LEU A 110 15.01 -4.75 21.16
C LEU A 110 14.83 -3.31 21.65
N VAL A 111 15.12 -2.35 20.78
CA VAL A 111 15.03 -0.92 21.11
C VAL A 111 13.83 -0.22 20.47
N GLY A 112 13.19 -0.84 19.48
CA GLY A 112 12.08 -0.22 18.78
C GLY A 112 11.07 -1.19 18.17
N PHE A 113 9.81 -0.74 18.10
CA PHE A 113 8.70 -1.45 17.47
C PHE A 113 7.87 -0.48 16.62
N ALA A 114 7.58 -0.88 15.39
CA ALA A 114 6.68 -0.16 14.52
C ALA A 114 5.74 -1.09 13.75
N SER A 115 4.49 -0.65 13.57
CA SER A 115 3.43 -1.41 12.91
C SER A 115 2.30 -0.47 12.48
N ASP A 116 1.29 -1.00 11.81
CA ASP A 116 0.09 -0.25 11.42
C ASP A 116 -0.68 0.30 12.64
N GLY A 117 -1.63 1.20 12.37
CA GLY A 117 -2.43 1.83 13.42
C GLY A 117 -3.56 0.95 13.96
N ALA A 118 -3.65 -0.33 13.62
CA ALA A 118 -4.79 -1.17 13.99
C ALA A 118 -4.87 -1.33 15.52
N ASN A 119 -6.09 -1.46 16.05
CA ASN A 119 -6.30 -1.59 17.50
C ASN A 119 -5.52 -2.78 18.11
N THR A 120 -5.40 -3.88 17.37
CA THR A 120 -4.59 -5.04 17.80
C THR A 120 -3.11 -4.69 17.96
N MET A 121 -2.55 -3.86 17.06
CA MET A 121 -1.13 -3.52 17.06
C MET A 121 -0.82 -2.35 17.98
N PHE A 122 -1.62 -1.28 17.92
CA PHE A 122 -1.36 0.03 18.53
C PHE A 122 -2.50 0.59 19.39
N GLY A 123 -3.49 -0.24 19.73
CA GLY A 123 -4.58 0.15 20.65
C GLY A 123 -4.08 0.58 22.02
N SER A 124 -4.87 1.40 22.72
CA SER A 124 -4.51 1.94 24.03
C SER A 124 -4.52 0.91 25.17
N LYS A 125 -5.20 -0.22 24.97
CA LYS A 125 -5.33 -1.31 25.93
C LYS A 125 -5.21 -2.64 25.17
N HIS A 126 -4.49 -3.60 25.74
CA HIS A 126 -4.38 -4.96 25.21
C HIS A 126 -3.99 -5.01 23.71
N SER A 127 -2.96 -4.25 23.34
CA SER A 127 -2.34 -4.26 22.01
C SER A 127 -0.94 -4.84 22.05
N VAL A 128 -0.38 -5.21 20.89
CA VAL A 128 1.00 -5.69 20.78
C VAL A 128 1.97 -4.64 21.32
N LYS A 129 1.70 -3.36 21.02
CA LYS A 129 2.41 -2.21 21.57
C LYS A 129 2.43 -2.24 23.12
N THR A 130 1.26 -2.32 23.77
CA THR A 130 1.21 -2.30 25.25
C THR A 130 1.90 -3.52 25.87
N LEU A 131 1.76 -4.70 25.25
CA LEU A 131 2.41 -5.93 25.74
C LEU A 131 3.94 -5.86 25.60
N LEU A 132 4.45 -5.26 24.51
CA LEU A 132 5.88 -5.04 24.32
C LEU A 132 6.45 -3.99 25.28
N GLU A 133 5.73 -2.90 25.53
CA GLU A 133 6.13 -1.87 26.51
C GLU A 133 6.23 -2.44 27.94
N GLU A 134 5.34 -3.38 28.28
CA GLU A 134 5.37 -4.08 29.58
C GLU A 134 6.56 -5.07 29.69
N ASP A 135 6.87 -5.83 28.64
CA ASP A 135 7.94 -6.86 28.67
C ASP A 135 9.34 -6.30 28.36
N VAL A 136 9.42 -5.15 27.66
CA VAL A 136 10.66 -4.43 27.31
C VAL A 136 10.52 -2.94 27.69
N PRO A 137 10.75 -2.60 28.97
CA PRO A 137 10.62 -1.23 29.44
C PRO A 137 11.54 -0.26 28.68
N GLY A 138 10.98 0.85 28.20
CA GLY A 138 11.73 1.88 27.47
C GLY A 138 11.86 1.65 25.95
N ILE A 139 11.20 0.62 25.40
CA ILE A 139 11.11 0.42 23.95
C ILE A 139 10.50 1.64 23.25
N PHE A 140 11.11 2.07 22.13
CA PHE A 140 10.55 3.11 21.28
C PHE A 140 9.44 2.55 20.40
N VAL A 141 8.27 3.18 20.38
CA VAL A 141 7.14 2.73 19.55
C VAL A 141 6.72 3.78 18.54
N MET A 142 6.46 3.36 17.30
CA MET A 142 6.06 4.25 16.21
C MET A 142 4.95 3.63 15.35
N LYS A 143 3.87 4.37 15.10
CA LYS A 143 2.87 3.98 14.11
C LYS A 143 3.43 4.14 12.70
N CYS A 144 3.01 3.28 11.78
CA CYS A 144 3.34 3.38 10.37
C CYS A 144 2.96 4.77 9.83
N ILE A 145 3.97 5.49 9.34
CA ILE A 145 3.82 6.84 8.79
C ILE A 145 2.98 6.78 7.52
N CYS A 146 3.23 5.81 6.64
CA CYS A 146 2.47 5.62 5.39
C CYS A 146 0.97 5.40 5.68
N HIS A 147 0.65 4.54 6.64
CA HIS A 147 -0.73 4.29 7.05
C HIS A 147 -1.36 5.54 7.69
N SER A 148 -0.60 6.26 8.53
CA SER A 148 -1.07 7.49 9.16
C SER A 148 -1.36 8.59 8.13
N LEU A 149 -0.48 8.77 7.14
CA LEU A 149 -0.67 9.69 6.02
C LEU A 149 -1.86 9.29 5.15
N ALA A 150 -2.04 8.00 4.88
CA ALA A 150 -3.20 7.50 4.15
C ALA A 150 -4.52 7.80 4.89
N LEU A 151 -4.55 7.65 6.22
CA LEU A 151 -5.71 8.04 7.03
C LEU A 151 -5.94 9.55 7.03
N CYS A 152 -4.89 10.37 7.21
CA CYS A 152 -4.99 11.82 7.13
C CYS A 152 -5.57 12.27 5.77
N ALA A 153 -5.08 11.68 4.68
CA ALA A 153 -5.59 11.93 3.34
C ALA A 153 -7.08 11.52 3.23
N SER A 154 -7.43 10.33 3.70
CA SER A 154 -8.82 9.85 3.71
C SER A 154 -9.76 10.81 4.44
N TYR A 155 -9.41 11.22 5.66
CA TYR A 155 -10.22 12.14 6.46
C TYR A 155 -10.29 13.56 5.89
N ALA A 156 -9.21 14.05 5.29
CA ALA A 156 -9.24 15.33 4.59
C ALA A 156 -10.23 15.29 3.41
N CYS A 157 -10.37 14.13 2.77
CA CYS A 157 -11.24 13.96 1.62
C CYS A 157 -12.69 13.75 1.98
N GLU A 158 -12.99 13.21 3.16
CA GLU A 158 -14.34 13.27 3.74
C GLU A 158 -14.83 14.71 3.98
N LYS A 159 -13.93 15.71 3.98
CA LYS A 159 -14.29 17.14 4.02
C LYS A 159 -14.48 17.75 2.64
N LEU A 160 -14.04 17.06 1.59
CA LEU A 160 -14.33 17.44 0.22
C LEU A 160 -15.72 16.94 -0.17
N GLN A 161 -16.28 17.54 -1.22
CA GLN A 161 -17.60 17.15 -1.69
C GLN A 161 -17.55 15.72 -2.26
N ASN A 162 -18.33 14.80 -1.70
CA ASN A 162 -18.36 13.38 -2.12
C ASN A 162 -18.65 13.20 -3.62
N SER A 163 -19.27 14.18 -4.26
CA SER A 163 -19.62 14.18 -5.68
C SER A 163 -18.44 13.92 -6.61
N ILE A 164 -17.21 14.28 -6.23
CA ILE A 164 -16.04 14.13 -7.11
C ILE A 164 -15.55 12.68 -7.14
N GLU A 165 -15.43 12.03 -5.98
CA GLU A 165 -15.05 10.61 -5.93
C GLU A 165 -16.14 9.75 -6.57
N GLU A 166 -17.40 10.06 -6.27
CA GLU A 166 -18.55 9.42 -6.91
C GLU A 166 -18.54 9.61 -8.42
N LEU A 167 -18.24 10.81 -8.93
CA LEU A 167 -18.10 11.06 -10.36
C LEU A 167 -17.06 10.15 -11.00
N VAL A 168 -15.84 10.12 -10.46
CA VAL A 168 -14.74 9.29 -11.00
C VAL A 168 -15.15 7.81 -11.02
N ARG A 169 -15.80 7.34 -9.95
CA ARG A 169 -16.29 5.97 -9.81
C ARG A 169 -17.43 5.66 -10.77
N ASN A 170 -18.38 6.56 -10.92
CA ASN A 170 -19.55 6.41 -11.78
C ASN A 170 -19.16 6.41 -13.26
N VAL A 171 -18.26 7.32 -13.67
CA VAL A 171 -17.70 7.37 -15.02
C VAL A 171 -17.00 6.04 -15.36
N TYR A 172 -16.14 5.54 -14.47
CA TYR A 172 -15.48 4.24 -14.70
C TYR A 172 -16.47 3.09 -14.80
N ASN A 173 -17.42 2.99 -13.86
CA ASN A 173 -18.41 1.92 -13.82
C ASN A 173 -19.34 1.94 -15.05
N TYR A 174 -19.77 3.12 -15.48
CA TYR A 174 -20.63 3.30 -16.65
C TYR A 174 -19.96 2.78 -17.93
N MET A 175 -18.68 3.12 -18.10
CA MET A 175 -17.90 2.77 -19.28
C MET A 175 -17.47 1.30 -19.28
N LYS A 176 -17.09 0.75 -18.11
CA LYS A 176 -16.66 -0.65 -17.97
C LYS A 176 -17.73 -1.66 -18.40
N GLN A 177 -19.01 -1.31 -18.24
CA GLN A 177 -20.13 -2.24 -18.48
C GLN A 177 -20.35 -2.61 -19.95
N SER A 178 -19.76 -1.87 -20.91
CA SER A 178 -20.05 -2.09 -22.32
C SER A 178 -18.85 -1.81 -23.21
N PHE A 179 -18.48 -2.81 -24.01
CA PHE A 179 -17.50 -2.65 -25.07
C PHE A 179 -17.94 -1.60 -26.09
N LYS A 180 -19.23 -1.53 -26.40
CA LYS A 180 -19.81 -0.53 -27.30
C LYS A 180 -19.57 0.89 -26.77
N ARG A 181 -19.86 1.14 -25.49
CA ARG A 181 -19.63 2.45 -24.84
C ARG A 181 -18.16 2.88 -24.90
N LEU A 182 -17.23 1.94 -24.69
CA LEU A 182 -15.79 2.20 -24.81
C LEU A 182 -15.38 2.55 -26.25
N SER A 183 -15.96 1.87 -27.25
CA SER A 183 -15.72 2.16 -28.66
C SER A 183 -16.24 3.54 -29.05
N GLU A 184 -17.49 3.85 -28.68
CA GLU A 184 -18.11 5.15 -28.94
C GLU A 184 -17.33 6.27 -28.25
N PHE A 185 -16.95 6.09 -26.98
CA PHE A 185 -16.16 7.07 -26.25
C PHE A 185 -14.83 7.38 -26.95
N ASN A 186 -14.16 6.39 -27.54
CA ASN A 186 -12.93 6.58 -28.30
C ASN A 186 -13.15 7.52 -29.51
N GLU A 187 -14.30 7.46 -30.17
CA GLU A 187 -14.62 8.39 -31.27
C GLU A 187 -14.67 9.84 -30.78
N PHE A 188 -15.22 10.08 -29.58
CA PHE A 188 -15.20 11.42 -28.96
C PHE A 188 -13.78 11.85 -28.57
N GLN A 189 -12.93 10.94 -28.08
CA GLN A 189 -11.52 11.24 -27.77
C GLN A 189 -10.79 11.72 -29.02
N VAL A 190 -10.96 11.00 -30.14
CA VAL A 190 -10.38 11.37 -31.44
C VAL A 190 -10.96 12.69 -31.96
N PHE A 191 -12.28 12.89 -31.83
CA PHE A 191 -12.96 14.11 -32.29
C PHE A 191 -12.40 15.38 -31.63
N ILE A 192 -12.11 15.35 -30.32
CA ILE A 192 -11.53 16.49 -29.60
C ILE A 192 -10.00 16.53 -29.65
N ASN A 193 -9.37 15.66 -30.44
CA ASN A 193 -7.92 15.52 -30.54
C ASN A 193 -7.23 15.22 -29.19
N SER A 194 -7.91 14.47 -28.31
CA SER A 194 -7.34 13.93 -27.07
C SER A 194 -6.76 12.55 -27.31
N LYS A 195 -5.66 12.22 -26.63
CA LYS A 195 -5.03 10.91 -26.78
C LYS A 195 -5.98 9.82 -26.26
N PRO A 196 -6.29 8.78 -27.07
CA PRO A 196 -7.18 7.71 -26.64
C PRO A 196 -6.62 6.96 -25.43
N HIS A 197 -7.32 7.08 -24.32
CA HIS A 197 -6.91 6.49 -23.06
C HIS A 197 -8.11 5.86 -22.33
N LYS A 198 -7.90 4.65 -21.79
CA LYS A 198 -8.91 3.98 -20.95
C LYS A 198 -9.05 4.69 -19.61
N LEU A 199 -10.26 4.75 -19.07
CA LEU A 199 -10.47 5.27 -17.72
C LEU A 199 -9.88 4.31 -16.68
N LEU A 200 -9.41 4.88 -15.56
CA LEU A 200 -8.77 4.12 -14.49
C LEU A 200 -9.77 3.81 -13.38
N GLN A 201 -9.61 2.65 -12.74
CA GLN A 201 -10.42 2.26 -11.61
C GLN A 201 -9.90 2.92 -10.33
N PRO A 202 -10.74 3.66 -9.58
CA PRO A 202 -10.36 4.10 -8.24
C PRO A 202 -10.23 2.87 -7.31
N SER A 203 -9.09 2.73 -6.63
CA SER A 203 -8.92 1.69 -5.59
C SER A 203 -9.69 2.10 -4.34
N GLN A 204 -10.43 1.16 -3.75
CA GLN A 204 -11.18 1.41 -2.51
C GLN A 204 -10.27 1.64 -1.29
N THR A 205 -9.05 1.11 -1.30
CA THR A 205 -8.15 1.08 -0.13
C THR A 205 -6.90 1.94 -0.28
N ARG A 206 -6.67 2.53 -1.45
CA ARG A 206 -5.45 3.28 -1.73
C ARG A 206 -5.78 4.61 -2.39
N TRP A 207 -5.87 5.65 -1.57
CA TRP A 207 -6.02 7.04 -2.00
C TRP A 207 -4.97 7.45 -3.05
N LEU A 208 -3.75 6.89 -2.95
CA LEU A 208 -2.66 7.09 -3.93
C LEU A 208 -3.08 6.75 -5.36
N SER A 209 -4.01 5.81 -5.55
CA SER A 209 -4.53 5.43 -6.88
C SER A 209 -5.50 6.47 -7.46
N LEU A 210 -6.10 7.33 -6.62
CA LEU A 210 -7.03 8.35 -7.07
C LEU A 210 -6.32 9.45 -7.87
N ASN A 211 -5.04 9.73 -7.59
CA ASN A 211 -4.24 10.71 -8.34
C ASN A 211 -4.28 10.43 -9.84
N SER A 212 -3.95 9.20 -10.23
CA SER A 212 -3.98 8.77 -11.62
C SER A 212 -5.38 8.83 -12.22
N CYS A 213 -6.41 8.50 -11.43
CA CYS A 213 -7.80 8.56 -11.89
C CYS A 213 -8.27 10.00 -12.13
N VAL A 214 -7.97 10.94 -11.23
CA VAL A 214 -8.30 12.36 -11.35
C VAL A 214 -7.59 12.97 -12.56
N LYS A 215 -6.29 12.71 -12.71
CA LYS A 215 -5.52 13.13 -13.90
C LYS A 215 -6.15 12.61 -15.19
N ARG A 216 -6.53 11.33 -15.21
CA ARG A 216 -7.20 10.72 -16.39
C ARG A 216 -8.56 11.33 -16.66
N VAL A 217 -9.36 11.65 -15.64
CA VAL A 217 -10.66 12.30 -15.83
C VAL A 217 -10.50 13.74 -16.32
N LEU A 218 -9.51 14.49 -15.84
CA LEU A 218 -9.20 15.84 -16.33
C LEU A 218 -8.70 15.84 -17.77
N GLU A 219 -7.79 14.93 -18.11
CA GLU A 219 -7.29 14.73 -19.48
C GLU A 219 -8.42 14.44 -20.47
N GLN A 220 -9.45 13.73 -20.00
CA GLN A 220 -10.58 13.27 -20.82
C GLN A 220 -11.85 14.09 -20.60
N TYR A 221 -11.75 15.22 -19.88
CA TYR A 221 -12.93 15.92 -19.35
C TYR A 221 -13.88 16.38 -20.45
N ASP A 222 -13.34 16.99 -21.50
CA ASP A 222 -14.15 17.52 -22.60
C ASP A 222 -14.77 16.39 -23.45
N ALA A 223 -14.04 15.28 -23.65
CA ALA A 223 -14.58 14.09 -24.32
C ALA A 223 -15.71 13.47 -23.51
N LEU A 224 -15.55 13.39 -22.18
CA LEU A 224 -16.59 12.89 -21.28
C LEU A 224 -17.83 13.79 -21.33
N LYS A 225 -17.68 15.12 -21.34
CA LYS A 225 -18.82 16.04 -21.46
C LYS A 225 -19.59 15.85 -22.76
N LEU A 226 -18.90 15.69 -23.88
CA LEU A 226 -19.55 15.46 -25.18
C LEU A 226 -20.24 14.10 -25.25
N TYR A 227 -19.57 13.05 -24.77
CA TYR A 227 -20.14 11.70 -24.73
C TYR A 227 -21.42 11.67 -23.89
N PHE A 228 -21.36 12.17 -22.65
CA PHE A 228 -22.51 12.16 -21.76
C PHE A 228 -23.61 13.15 -22.19
N LEU A 229 -23.31 14.16 -23.01
CA LEU A 229 -24.33 15.00 -23.64
C LEU A 229 -25.23 14.19 -24.57
N GLY A 230 -24.66 13.24 -25.32
CA GLY A 230 -25.42 12.35 -26.20
C GLY A 230 -26.21 11.30 -25.42
N GLU A 231 -25.65 10.79 -24.32
CA GLU A 231 -26.25 9.69 -23.54
C GLU A 231 -27.27 10.14 -22.48
N LYS A 232 -27.29 11.42 -22.07
CA LYS A 232 -28.12 11.89 -20.94
C LYS A 232 -29.64 11.65 -21.10
N LEU A 233 -30.14 11.57 -22.33
CA LEU A 233 -31.56 11.33 -22.61
C LEU A 233 -31.90 9.83 -22.69
N ILE A 234 -30.88 8.98 -22.73
CA ILE A 234 -31.00 7.54 -22.95
C ILE A 234 -30.89 6.78 -21.62
N ASP A 235 -29.98 7.20 -20.73
CA ASP A 235 -29.71 6.54 -19.45
C ASP A 235 -29.71 7.57 -18.31
N ASN A 236 -30.51 7.33 -17.27
CA ASN A 236 -30.56 8.19 -16.08
C ASN A 236 -29.19 8.33 -15.41
N LYS A 237 -28.38 7.27 -15.39
CA LYS A 237 -27.01 7.35 -14.84
C LYS A 237 -26.10 8.25 -15.68
N ALA A 238 -26.30 8.26 -17.00
CA ALA A 238 -25.59 9.17 -17.88
C ALA A 238 -26.02 10.63 -17.64
N SER A 239 -27.30 10.86 -17.36
CA SER A 239 -27.82 12.17 -16.99
C SER A 239 -27.19 12.69 -15.69
N ASP A 240 -27.11 11.87 -14.66
CA ASP A 240 -26.49 12.25 -13.37
C ASP A 240 -25.01 12.59 -13.54
N ILE A 241 -24.27 11.76 -14.29
CA ILE A 241 -22.87 12.02 -14.62
C ILE A 241 -22.73 13.31 -15.43
N PHE A 242 -23.58 13.53 -16.44
CA PHE A 242 -23.57 14.74 -17.26
C PHE A 242 -23.81 16.00 -16.42
N ASN A 243 -24.79 15.97 -15.52
CA ASN A 243 -25.10 17.10 -14.65
C ASN A 243 -23.92 17.42 -13.74
N THR A 244 -23.27 16.40 -13.19
CA THR A 244 -22.08 16.56 -12.33
C THR A 244 -20.89 17.13 -13.14
N LEU A 245 -20.66 16.66 -14.36
CA LEU A 245 -19.62 17.22 -15.25
C LEU A 245 -19.91 18.66 -15.72
N ASN A 246 -21.15 19.14 -15.60
CA ASN A 246 -21.51 20.52 -15.94
C ASN A 246 -21.56 21.46 -14.75
N ASP A 247 -21.53 20.92 -13.52
CA ASP A 247 -21.39 21.73 -12.33
C ASP A 247 -20.05 22.50 -12.35
N PRO A 248 -20.05 23.85 -12.25
CA PRO A 248 -18.84 24.67 -12.29
C PRO A 248 -17.80 24.30 -11.24
N LEU A 249 -18.23 23.80 -10.07
CA LEU A 249 -17.33 23.44 -8.98
C LEU A 249 -16.60 22.13 -9.25
N THR A 250 -17.19 21.21 -10.01
CA THR A 250 -16.61 19.88 -10.26
C THR A 250 -15.24 19.96 -10.92
N LYS A 251 -15.09 20.77 -11.99
CA LYS A 251 -13.78 20.93 -12.65
C LYS A 251 -12.77 21.60 -11.71
N LEU A 252 -13.19 22.58 -10.92
CA LEU A 252 -12.34 23.26 -9.94
C LEU A 252 -11.79 22.28 -8.90
N TYR A 253 -12.66 21.46 -8.32
CA TYR A 253 -12.25 20.45 -7.34
C TYR A 253 -11.34 19.37 -7.93
N LEU A 254 -11.59 18.93 -9.16
CA LEU A 254 -10.68 18.00 -9.83
C LEU A 254 -9.29 18.60 -10.01
N ASN A 255 -9.17 19.88 -10.40
CA ASN A 255 -7.88 20.58 -10.49
C ASN A 255 -7.21 20.73 -9.12
N PHE A 256 -7.98 21.06 -8.07
CA PHE A 256 -7.46 21.09 -6.71
C PHE A 256 -6.89 19.73 -6.28
N LEU A 257 -7.60 18.63 -6.57
CA LEU A 257 -7.14 17.28 -6.30
C LEU A 257 -5.91 16.92 -7.14
N GLU A 258 -5.86 17.28 -8.42
CA GLU A 258 -4.66 17.07 -9.25
C GLU A 258 -3.42 17.78 -8.68
N PHE A 259 -3.60 18.93 -8.04
CA PHE A 259 -2.51 19.64 -7.37
C PHE A 259 -2.13 19.01 -6.01
N ALA A 260 -3.11 18.66 -5.18
CA ALA A 260 -2.87 18.19 -3.81
C ALA A 260 -2.44 16.72 -3.74
N LEU A 261 -2.98 15.86 -4.60
CA LEU A 261 -2.74 14.42 -4.59
C LEU A 261 -1.27 14.03 -4.83
N PRO A 262 -0.54 14.64 -5.78
CA PRO A 262 0.88 14.39 -5.97
C PRO A 262 1.71 14.63 -4.70
N ILE A 263 1.42 15.69 -3.95
CA ILE A 263 2.14 16.02 -2.70
C ILE A 263 2.04 14.86 -1.71
N LEU A 264 0.85 14.26 -1.57
CA LEU A 264 0.62 13.10 -0.70
C LEU A 264 1.27 11.82 -1.25
N VAL A 265 1.24 11.65 -2.58
CA VAL A 265 1.86 10.49 -3.23
C VAL A 265 3.37 10.51 -3.08
N ASP A 266 4.00 11.65 -3.37
CA ASP A 266 5.45 11.82 -3.30
C ASP A 266 5.94 11.68 -1.86
N LEU A 267 5.20 12.24 -0.89
CA LEU A 267 5.50 12.03 0.53
C LEU A 267 5.42 10.55 0.93
N ASN A 268 4.47 9.80 0.39
CA ASN A 268 4.34 8.37 0.69
C ASN A 268 5.42 7.51 0.00
N VAL A 269 6.14 8.02 -1.00
CA VAL A 269 7.29 7.32 -1.60
C VAL A 269 8.56 7.47 -0.74
N ILE A 270 8.61 8.48 0.14
CA ILE A 270 9.74 8.71 1.04
C ILE A 270 9.80 7.68 2.18
N PHE A 271 8.65 7.07 2.53
CA PHE A 271 8.50 6.15 3.66
C PHE A 271 8.14 4.74 3.19
#